data_AF-A0A972RT82-F1
#
_entry.id   AF-A0A972RT82-F1
#
_cell.length_a   1.000
_cell.length_b   1.000
_cell.length_c   1.000
_cell.angle_alpha   90.00
_cell.angle_beta   90.00
_cell.angle_gamma   90.00
#
_symmetry.space_group_name_H-M   'P 1'
#
loop_
_entity.id
_entity.type
_entity.pdbx_description
1 polymer ?
#
loop_
_entity_poly.entity_id
_entity_poly.type
_entity_poly.pdbx_seq_one_letter_code
_entity_poly.pdbx_strand_id
1 'polypeptide(L)'
;MTHVTTTSPSTTAYALPITLRRAIDQSVILCASGYEHTLTYALCEDQTGQRRRWDLVLWLASGLAAHPEAYDVVEHALRLMPKGAQREHLALALLSRWLDAGEDERANRVLTLLSPRERNRVSHALMRRLLRRGAVDQVLAVVRKLPSPKSRVWWLISLAEKTRRPDVRTALVRHALPDAQQIREPVERFRALYHLAQHTDDPELRRALAEAARETLEALEQQHAQDRTQPPDPTLWATLWRMLAEIEVDEERRIQAARRAQAAALEIEDEPWERAYAFIKILPYLPEDEREDA
;
A
#
# COMPACT_ATOMS: atom_id res chain seq x y z
N MET A 1 45.25 3.16 39.79
CA MET A 1 44.34 4.31 39.77
C MET A 1 44.41 4.93 38.38
N THR A 2 43.41 4.65 37.55
CA THR A 2 43.29 5.18 36.18
C THR A 2 41.81 5.32 35.88
N HIS A 3 41.33 6.56 35.83
CA HIS A 3 39.97 6.89 35.41
C HIS A 3 39.92 6.91 33.88
N VAL A 4 38.92 6.22 33.31
CA VAL A 4 38.51 6.42 31.92
C VAL A 4 37.05 6.86 31.92
N THR A 5 36.86 8.07 31.44
CA THR A 5 35.60 8.80 31.29
C THR A 5 34.87 8.31 30.04
N THR A 6 33.61 7.90 30.17
CA THR A 6 32.73 7.65 29.02
C THR A 6 31.79 8.84 28.83
N THR A 7 31.91 9.49 27.67
CA THR A 7 31.01 10.54 27.19
C THR A 7 29.75 9.91 26.59
N SER A 8 28.58 10.39 27.03
CA SER A 8 27.27 9.99 26.51
C SER A 8 26.80 11.00 25.43
N PRO A 9 26.19 10.54 24.32
CA PRO A 9 25.66 11.45 23.31
C PRO A 9 24.30 12.03 23.74
N SER A 10 24.21 13.35 23.68
CA SER A 10 23.01 14.14 23.94
C SER A 10 21.88 13.80 22.97
N THR A 11 20.85 13.12 23.47
CA THR A 11 19.55 13.03 22.79
C THR A 11 18.69 14.18 23.30
N THR A 12 18.38 15.14 22.42
CA THR A 12 17.51 16.28 22.71
C THR A 12 16.09 15.78 22.90
N ALA A 13 15.73 15.43 24.14
CA ALA A 13 14.36 15.16 24.53
C ALA A 13 13.58 16.48 24.51
N TYR A 14 12.43 16.49 23.84
CA TYR A 14 11.46 17.58 23.93
C TYR A 14 11.09 17.78 25.41
N ALA A 15 11.61 18.85 26.02
CA ALA A 15 11.32 19.20 27.40
C ALA A 15 9.90 19.75 27.48
N LEU A 16 8.97 18.94 27.98
CA LEU A 16 7.67 19.44 28.41
C LEU A 16 7.86 20.44 29.58
N PRO A 17 7.01 21.48 29.67
CA PRO A 17 7.05 22.42 30.78
C PRO A 17 7.00 21.69 32.13
N ILE A 18 7.85 22.08 33.07
CA ILE A 18 8.01 21.46 34.41
C ILE A 18 6.66 21.39 35.16
N THR A 19 5.75 22.32 34.89
CA THR A 19 4.37 22.33 35.39
C THR A 19 3.50 21.19 34.87
N LEU A 20 3.66 20.79 33.60
CA LEU A 20 2.97 19.62 33.05
C LEU A 20 3.52 18.33 33.65
N ARG A 21 4.84 18.27 33.88
CA ARG A 21 5.50 17.11 34.49
C ARG A 21 5.06 16.89 35.94
N ARG A 22 4.97 17.95 36.75
CA ARG A 22 4.44 17.87 38.12
C ARG A 22 2.95 17.52 38.19
N ALA A 23 2.14 18.06 37.30
CA ALA A 23 0.71 17.72 37.25
C ALA A 23 0.52 16.24 36.87
N ILE A 24 1.33 15.71 35.95
CA ILE A 24 1.30 14.31 35.53
C ILE A 24 1.85 13.39 36.63
N ASP A 25 2.98 13.73 37.27
CA ASP A 25 3.54 12.95 38.37
C ASP A 25 2.55 12.86 39.56
N GLN A 26 1.86 13.96 39.90
CA GLN A 26 0.86 13.93 40.98
C GLN A 26 -0.44 13.20 40.60
N SER A 27 -0.85 13.24 39.32
CA SER A 27 -2.05 12.53 38.85
C SER A 27 -1.83 11.03 38.70
N VAL A 28 -0.63 10.61 38.30
CA VAL A 28 -0.25 9.21 38.09
C VAL A 28 0.01 8.50 39.42
N ILE A 29 0.58 9.20 40.41
CA ILE A 29 0.81 8.63 41.75
C ILE A 29 -0.52 8.29 42.46
N LEU A 30 -1.58 9.07 42.23
CA LEU A 30 -2.88 8.82 42.85
C LEU A 30 -3.66 7.63 42.24
N CYS A 31 -3.28 7.14 41.06
CA CYS A 31 -3.93 5.97 40.44
C CYS A 31 -3.14 4.67 40.56
N ALA A 32 -1.90 4.72 41.06
CA ALA A 32 -0.98 3.57 41.09
C ALA A 32 -0.68 3.04 42.50
N SER A 33 -1.19 3.66 43.57
CA SER A 33 -0.93 3.20 44.94
C SER A 33 -2.07 2.33 45.49
N GLY A 34 -2.03 1.03 45.19
CA GLY A 34 -2.88 0.04 45.86
C GLY A 34 -3.05 -1.26 45.08
N TYR A 35 -2.08 -2.16 45.24
CA TYR A 35 -2.10 -3.61 44.98
C TYR A 35 -2.74 -4.15 43.67
N GLU A 36 -1.93 -4.97 42.97
CA GLU A 36 -2.19 -5.65 41.70
C GLU A 36 -2.25 -4.74 40.46
N HIS A 37 -1.54 -5.16 39.40
CA HIS A 37 -1.32 -4.43 38.15
C HIS A 37 -2.58 -4.34 37.27
N THR A 38 -3.72 -3.97 37.86
CA THR A 38 -4.95 -3.68 37.14
C THR A 38 -5.14 -2.18 37.15
N LEU A 39 -4.69 -1.51 36.08
CA LEU A 39 -4.87 -0.07 35.89
C LEU A 39 -6.38 0.23 36.00
N THR A 40 -6.82 0.82 37.11
CA THR A 40 -8.24 1.07 37.39
C THR A 40 -8.73 2.23 36.54
N TYR A 41 -9.19 1.89 35.32
CA TYR A 41 -9.69 2.80 34.28
C TYR A 41 -10.85 3.71 34.72
N ALA A 42 -11.52 3.41 35.84
CA ALA A 42 -12.77 4.04 36.25
C ALA A 42 -12.60 5.36 37.04
N LEU A 43 -11.45 5.60 37.69
CA LEU A 43 -11.33 6.73 38.63
C LEU A 43 -10.84 8.05 38.02
N CYS A 44 -10.42 8.05 36.75
CA CYS A 44 -9.96 9.26 36.04
C CYS A 44 -11.03 9.92 35.15
N GLU A 45 -12.22 9.35 35.07
CA GLU A 45 -13.29 9.79 34.17
C GLU A 45 -13.85 11.17 34.58
N ASP A 46 -13.91 11.47 35.88
CA ASP A 46 -14.57 12.67 36.41
C ASP A 46 -13.73 13.96 36.35
N GLN A 47 -12.40 13.89 36.23
CA GLN A 47 -11.54 15.07 36.44
C GLN A 47 -10.81 15.61 35.20
N THR A 48 -10.71 14.85 34.10
CA THR A 48 -9.74 15.18 33.03
C THR A 48 -10.34 15.57 31.67
N GLY A 49 -11.65 15.39 31.46
CA GLY A 49 -12.30 15.66 30.18
C GLY A 49 -11.86 14.70 29.06
N GLN A 50 -12.77 14.38 28.14
CA GLN A 50 -12.59 13.30 27.15
C GLN A 50 -11.30 13.39 26.30
N ARG A 51 -10.73 14.58 26.09
CA ARG A 51 -9.48 14.73 25.32
C ARG A 51 -8.26 14.16 26.05
N ARG A 52 -8.14 14.35 27.38
CA ARG A 52 -6.94 13.91 28.14
C ARG A 52 -6.91 12.40 28.36
N ARG A 53 -8.05 11.72 28.25
CA ARG A 53 -8.17 10.24 28.39
C ARG A 53 -7.32 9.49 27.37
N TRP A 54 -7.28 9.98 26.13
CA TRP A 54 -6.59 9.29 25.03
C TRP A 54 -5.12 9.66 24.92
N ASP A 55 -4.74 10.84 25.42
CA ASP A 55 -3.34 11.26 25.48
C ASP A 55 -2.51 10.36 26.41
N LEU A 56 -3.11 9.86 27.50
CA LEU A 56 -2.47 8.90 28.41
C LEU A 56 -2.27 7.53 27.75
N VAL A 57 -3.25 7.05 26.98
CA VAL A 57 -3.16 5.79 26.22
C VAL A 57 -2.11 5.91 25.10
N LEU A 58 -2.08 7.04 24.39
CA LEU A 58 -1.04 7.35 23.41
C LEU A 58 0.35 7.41 24.04
N TRP A 59 0.46 7.99 25.25
CA TRP A 59 1.71 8.04 26.00
C TRP A 59 2.18 6.65 26.43
N LEU A 60 1.29 5.81 26.99
CA LEU A 60 1.60 4.43 27.36
C LEU A 60 2.05 3.59 26.14
N ALA A 61 1.38 3.77 25.00
CA ALA A 61 1.75 3.14 23.74
C ALA A 61 3.08 3.67 23.14
N SER A 62 3.49 4.90 23.51
CA SER A 62 4.71 5.53 22.98
C SER A 62 6.01 5.11 23.64
N GLY A 63 6.01 4.42 24.79
CA GLY A 63 7.28 4.01 25.40
C GLY A 63 7.30 3.32 26.76
N LEU A 64 6.18 3.13 27.47
CA LEU A 64 6.21 2.60 28.86
C LEU A 64 5.62 1.19 29.05
N ALA A 65 4.92 0.65 28.06
CA ALA A 65 4.48 -0.74 28.05
C ALA A 65 5.65 -1.69 27.70
N ALA A 66 6.62 -1.85 28.61
CA ALA A 66 7.63 -2.92 28.53
C ALA A 66 7.03 -4.30 28.89
N HIS A 67 5.82 -4.33 29.49
CA HIS A 67 5.18 -5.56 29.94
C HIS A 67 4.09 -6.06 28.98
N PRO A 68 4.00 -7.40 28.74
CA PRO A 68 2.99 -8.03 27.90
C PRO A 68 1.54 -7.68 28.26
N GLU A 69 1.25 -7.46 29.54
CA GLU A 69 -0.09 -7.18 30.07
C GLU A 69 -0.60 -5.77 29.73
N ALA A 70 0.32 -4.82 29.49
CA ALA A 70 -0.05 -3.48 29.06
C ALA A 70 -0.62 -3.46 27.63
N TYR A 71 -0.51 -4.55 26.86
CA TYR A 71 -1.00 -4.62 25.48
C TYR A 71 -2.50 -4.92 25.38
N ASP A 72 -3.06 -5.76 26.26
CA ASP A 72 -4.51 -6.00 26.33
C ASP A 72 -5.26 -4.71 26.65
N VAL A 73 -4.64 -3.88 27.49
CA VAL A 73 -5.10 -2.55 27.83
C VAL A 73 -5.19 -1.63 26.59
N VAL A 74 -4.21 -1.67 25.68
CA VAL A 74 -4.25 -0.83 24.48
C VAL A 74 -5.18 -1.38 23.40
N GLU A 75 -5.29 -2.71 23.25
CA GLU A 75 -6.33 -3.31 22.40
C GLU A 75 -7.74 -2.93 22.88
N HIS A 76 -7.97 -2.99 24.19
CA HIS A 76 -9.23 -2.57 24.81
C HIS A 76 -9.49 -1.08 24.59
N ALA A 77 -8.47 -0.23 24.76
CA ALA A 77 -8.59 1.19 24.46
C ALA A 77 -8.98 1.44 22.99
N LEU A 78 -8.36 0.73 22.03
CA LEU A 78 -8.72 0.82 20.61
C LEU A 78 -10.17 0.43 20.33
N ARG A 79 -10.78 -0.48 21.11
CA ARG A 79 -12.21 -0.83 20.98
C ARG A 79 -13.13 0.29 21.47
N LEU A 80 -12.73 0.97 22.55
CA LEU A 80 -13.52 2.03 23.17
C LEU A 80 -13.33 3.40 22.49
N MET A 81 -12.21 3.60 21.77
CA MET A 81 -11.93 4.86 21.09
C MET A 81 -12.98 5.17 20.01
N PRO A 82 -13.52 6.40 19.98
CA PRO A 82 -14.30 6.87 18.84
C PRO A 82 -13.47 6.76 17.55
N LYS A 83 -14.14 6.46 16.45
CA LYS A 83 -13.51 6.48 15.11
C LYS A 83 -12.92 7.86 14.85
N GLY A 84 -11.71 7.90 14.31
CA GLY A 84 -11.06 9.16 13.97
C GLY A 84 -9.54 9.11 14.02
N ALA A 85 -8.92 10.26 13.78
CA ALA A 85 -7.47 10.38 13.59
C ALA A 85 -6.65 9.90 14.80
N GLN A 86 -7.13 10.10 16.04
CA GLN A 86 -6.43 9.66 17.24
C GLN A 86 -6.37 8.12 17.33
N ARG A 87 -7.47 7.45 16.99
CA ARG A 87 -7.56 5.98 16.95
C ARG A 87 -6.65 5.40 15.87
N GLU A 88 -6.65 6.02 14.69
CA GLU A 88 -5.75 5.65 13.58
C GLU A 88 -4.26 5.81 13.98
N HIS A 89 -3.90 6.91 14.66
CA HIS A 89 -2.53 7.14 15.16
C HIS A 89 -2.10 6.11 16.21
N LEU A 90 -2.97 5.81 17.17
CA LEU A 90 -2.69 4.78 18.18
C LEU A 90 -2.48 3.41 17.53
N ALA A 91 -3.38 3.03 16.61
CA ALA A 91 -3.25 1.78 15.87
C ALA A 91 -1.92 1.72 15.08
N LEU A 92 -1.55 2.81 14.40
CA LEU A 92 -0.30 2.89 13.66
C LEU A 92 0.94 2.74 14.58
N ALA A 93 0.91 3.36 15.76
CA ALA A 93 2.00 3.27 16.73
C ALA A 93 2.18 1.83 17.24
N LEU A 94 1.08 1.17 17.62
CA LEU A 94 1.09 -0.22 18.06
C LEU A 94 1.56 -1.17 16.97
N LEU A 95 1.01 -1.03 15.76
CA LEU A 95 1.38 -1.89 14.64
C LEU A 95 2.85 -1.77 14.29
N SER A 96 3.41 -0.55 14.30
CA SER A 96 4.85 -0.37 14.05
C SER A 96 5.68 -1.09 15.11
N ARG A 97 5.31 -0.98 16.40
CA ARG A 97 6.06 -1.61 17.49
C ARG A 97 5.99 -3.13 17.44
N TRP A 98 4.81 -3.69 17.23
CA TRP A 98 4.63 -5.15 17.21
C TRP A 98 5.23 -5.81 16.00
N LEU A 99 5.21 -5.16 14.82
CA LEU A 99 5.95 -5.67 13.67
C LEU A 99 7.47 -5.60 13.88
N ASP A 100 7.97 -4.52 14.51
CA ASP A 100 9.40 -4.44 14.90
C ASP A 100 9.78 -5.57 15.90
N ALA A 101 8.83 -6.05 16.70
CA ALA A 101 9.01 -7.16 17.65
C ALA A 101 8.68 -8.56 17.08
N GLY A 102 8.24 -8.67 15.81
CA GLY A 102 7.81 -9.94 15.20
C GLY A 102 6.47 -10.50 15.71
N GLU A 103 5.65 -9.68 16.38
CA GLU A 103 4.36 -10.08 16.95
C GLU A 103 3.21 -9.98 15.93
N ASP A 104 3.30 -10.77 14.85
CA ASP A 104 2.37 -10.70 13.71
C ASP A 104 0.89 -10.95 14.06
N GLU A 105 0.62 -11.82 15.03
CA GLU A 105 -0.73 -12.11 15.51
C GLU A 105 -1.37 -10.92 16.21
N ARG A 106 -0.60 -10.19 17.02
CA ARG A 106 -1.07 -8.97 17.70
C ARG A 106 -1.33 -7.86 16.69
N ALA A 107 -0.42 -7.70 15.73
CA ALA A 107 -0.63 -6.77 14.63
C ALA A 107 -1.92 -7.10 13.85
N ASN A 108 -2.21 -8.39 13.63
CA ASN A 108 -3.46 -8.83 13.02
C ASN A 108 -4.69 -8.44 13.84
N ARG A 109 -4.66 -8.69 15.16
CA ARG A 109 -5.78 -8.34 16.04
C ARG A 109 -6.08 -6.85 15.99
N VAL A 110 -5.08 -5.96 16.04
CA VAL A 110 -5.36 -4.52 15.92
C VAL A 110 -5.95 -4.13 14.57
N LEU A 111 -5.50 -4.73 13.46
CA LEU A 111 -6.10 -4.46 12.15
C LEU A 111 -7.57 -4.89 12.09
N THR A 112 -7.97 -5.98 12.76
CA THR A 112 -9.37 -6.43 12.77
C THR A 112 -10.29 -5.52 13.60
N LEU A 113 -9.76 -4.81 14.60
CA LEU A 113 -10.52 -3.82 15.39
C LEU A 113 -10.86 -2.54 14.61
N LEU A 114 -10.15 -2.27 13.52
CA LEU A 114 -10.37 -1.10 12.67
C LEU A 114 -11.49 -1.36 11.66
N SER A 115 -12.30 -0.32 11.39
CA SER A 115 -13.22 -0.33 10.26
C SER A 115 -12.44 -0.46 8.93
N PRO A 116 -13.06 -0.92 7.83
CA PRO A 116 -12.37 -1.08 6.55
C PRO A 116 -11.63 0.18 6.08
N ARG A 117 -12.24 1.36 6.30
CA ARG A 117 -11.64 2.66 5.94
C ARG A 117 -10.42 3.01 6.81
N GLU A 118 -10.53 2.84 8.12
CA GLU A 118 -9.41 3.06 9.06
C GLU A 118 -8.27 2.08 8.78
N ARG A 119 -8.60 0.79 8.59
CA ARG A 119 -7.64 -0.27 8.26
C ARG A 119 -6.84 0.10 7.02
N ASN A 120 -7.50 0.50 5.92
CA ASN A 120 -6.80 0.92 4.70
C ASN A 120 -5.86 2.11 4.93
N ARG A 121 -6.29 3.13 5.69
CA ARG A 121 -5.44 4.30 5.99
C ARG A 121 -4.24 3.93 6.85
N VAL A 122 -4.47 3.17 7.92
CA VAL A 122 -3.42 2.73 8.84
C VAL A 122 -2.44 1.80 8.14
N SER A 123 -2.92 0.83 7.36
CA SER A 123 -2.09 -0.04 6.53
C SER A 123 -1.24 0.77 5.54
N HIS A 124 -1.80 1.80 4.88
CA HIS A 124 -1.04 2.69 4.00
C HIS A 124 0.12 3.38 4.72
N ALA A 125 -0.19 4.00 5.85
CA ALA A 125 0.78 4.75 6.64
C ALA A 125 1.89 3.84 7.17
N LEU A 126 1.50 2.65 7.65
CA LEU A 126 2.40 1.62 8.15
C LEU A 126 3.35 1.14 7.05
N MET A 127 2.82 0.70 5.91
CA MET A 127 3.64 0.21 4.79
C MET A 127 4.62 1.27 4.29
N ARG A 128 4.20 2.54 4.17
CA ARG A 128 5.12 3.63 3.84
C ARG A 128 6.25 3.78 4.85
N ARG A 129 5.95 3.68 6.14
CA ARG A 129 6.96 3.76 7.22
C ARG A 129 7.92 2.59 7.16
N LEU A 130 7.42 1.38 6.95
CA LEU A 130 8.22 0.15 6.83
C LEU A 130 9.13 0.20 5.60
N LEU A 131 8.63 0.65 4.45
CA LEU A 131 9.45 0.83 3.24
C LEU A 131 10.58 1.85 3.42
N ARG A 132 10.32 2.98 4.10
CA ARG A 132 11.38 3.96 4.41
C ARG A 132 12.49 3.37 5.28
N ARG A 133 12.17 2.36 6.10
CA ARG A 133 13.13 1.60 6.92
C ARG A 133 13.77 0.43 6.16
N GLY A 134 13.35 0.15 4.93
CA GLY A 134 13.81 -1.00 4.16
C GLY A 134 13.22 -2.35 4.60
N ALA A 135 12.17 -2.35 5.43
CA ALA A 135 11.56 -3.56 5.97
C ALA A 135 10.56 -4.21 4.99
N VAL A 136 11.06 -4.68 3.83
CA VAL A 136 10.23 -5.21 2.73
C VAL A 136 9.40 -6.42 3.17
N ASP A 137 9.99 -7.35 3.93
CA ASP A 137 9.28 -8.56 4.38
C ASP A 137 8.06 -8.24 5.23
N GLN A 138 8.17 -7.24 6.11
CA GLN A 138 7.06 -6.78 6.95
C GLN A 138 5.98 -6.08 6.11
N VAL A 139 6.36 -5.33 5.08
CA VAL A 139 5.41 -4.74 4.12
C VAL A 139 4.62 -5.84 3.43
N LEU A 140 5.30 -6.88 2.94
CA LEU A 140 4.67 -8.02 2.28
C LEU A 140 3.75 -8.78 3.24
N ALA A 141 4.14 -8.95 4.51
CA ALA A 141 3.30 -9.56 5.54
C ALA A 141 1.99 -8.76 5.74
N VAL A 142 2.05 -7.42 5.73
CA VAL A 142 0.87 -6.55 5.80
C VAL A 142 0.01 -6.67 4.54
N VAL A 143 0.62 -6.67 3.35
CA VAL A 143 -0.11 -6.79 2.08
C VAL A 143 -0.85 -8.12 1.98
N ARG A 144 -0.23 -9.25 2.35
CA ARG A 144 -0.85 -10.58 2.30
C ARG A 144 -2.16 -10.68 3.10
N LYS A 145 -2.32 -9.83 4.12
CA LYS A 145 -3.51 -9.77 4.97
C LYS A 145 -4.68 -9.01 4.32
N LEU A 146 -4.47 -8.38 3.17
CA LEU A 146 -5.55 -7.73 2.43
C LEU A 146 -6.45 -8.77 1.74
N PRO A 147 -7.77 -8.53 1.72
CA PRO A 147 -8.75 -9.58 1.43
C PRO A 147 -8.82 -10.02 -0.04
N SER A 148 -8.44 -9.16 -1.00
CA SER A 148 -8.57 -9.47 -2.43
C SER A 148 -7.23 -9.39 -3.16
N PRO A 149 -6.98 -10.26 -4.16
CA PRO A 149 -5.80 -10.18 -5.02
C PRO A 149 -5.66 -8.79 -5.67
N LYS A 150 -6.78 -8.25 -6.18
CA LYS A 150 -6.85 -6.89 -6.74
C LYS A 150 -6.30 -5.85 -5.76
N SER A 151 -6.79 -5.84 -4.52
CA SER A 151 -6.28 -4.90 -3.51
C SER A 151 -4.78 -5.08 -3.26
N ARG A 152 -4.31 -6.33 -3.13
CA ARG A 152 -2.89 -6.62 -2.89
C ARG A 152 -2.00 -6.09 -4.01
N VAL A 153 -2.38 -6.33 -5.26
CA VAL A 153 -1.61 -5.90 -6.44
C VAL A 153 -1.54 -4.38 -6.53
N TRP A 154 -2.67 -3.68 -6.44
CA TRP A 154 -2.68 -2.22 -6.51
C TRP A 154 -1.91 -1.56 -5.37
N TRP A 155 -1.93 -2.19 -4.19
CA TRP A 155 -1.07 -1.78 -3.09
C TRP A 155 0.41 -1.92 -3.46
N LEU A 156 0.84 -3.08 -3.96
CA LEU A 156 2.22 -3.33 -4.34
C LEU A 156 2.68 -2.42 -5.50
N ILE A 157 1.84 -2.18 -6.51
CA ILE A 157 2.10 -1.19 -7.58
C ILE A 157 2.34 0.19 -6.97
N SER A 158 1.44 0.65 -6.10
CA SER A 158 1.57 1.99 -5.50
C SER A 158 2.81 2.15 -4.60
N LEU A 159 3.30 1.05 -4.03
CA LEU A 159 4.53 1.01 -3.26
C LEU A 159 5.77 0.97 -4.18
N ALA A 160 5.71 0.22 -5.27
CA ALA A 160 6.75 0.14 -6.30
C ALA A 160 7.00 1.51 -6.98
N GLU A 161 5.93 2.24 -7.29
CA GLU A 161 5.98 3.60 -7.83
C GLU A 161 6.71 4.58 -6.89
N LYS A 162 6.44 4.49 -5.58
CA LYS A 162 6.96 5.44 -4.59
C LYS A 162 8.35 5.14 -4.09
N THR A 163 8.85 3.91 -4.29
CA THR A 163 10.20 3.55 -3.86
C THR A 163 11.23 4.00 -4.91
N ARG A 164 12.34 4.57 -4.41
CA ARG A 164 13.51 4.93 -5.23
C ARG A 164 14.54 3.80 -5.32
N ARG A 165 14.29 2.70 -4.61
CA ARG A 165 15.19 1.55 -4.52
C ARG A 165 14.81 0.50 -5.58
N PRO A 166 15.62 0.30 -6.64
CA PRO A 166 15.27 -0.61 -7.74
C PRO A 166 15.17 -2.07 -7.28
N ASP A 167 16.04 -2.50 -6.36
CA ASP A 167 16.01 -3.82 -5.73
C ASP A 167 14.67 -4.10 -5.01
N VAL A 168 14.21 -3.13 -4.22
CA VAL A 168 12.92 -3.22 -3.52
C VAL A 168 11.77 -3.20 -4.51
N ARG A 169 11.86 -2.35 -5.54
CA ARG A 169 10.83 -2.23 -6.57
C ARG A 169 10.62 -3.57 -7.29
N THR A 170 11.69 -4.18 -7.78
CA THR A 170 11.65 -5.49 -8.44
C THR A 170 11.11 -6.57 -7.50
N ALA A 171 11.49 -6.57 -6.22
CA ALA A 171 10.94 -7.52 -5.25
C ALA A 171 9.42 -7.35 -5.08
N LEU A 172 8.92 -6.12 -4.94
CA LEU A 172 7.48 -5.84 -4.83
C LEU A 172 6.73 -6.32 -6.09
N VAL A 173 7.28 -6.08 -7.28
CA VAL A 173 6.69 -6.53 -8.55
C VAL A 173 6.62 -8.06 -8.62
N ARG A 174 7.72 -8.76 -8.30
CA ARG A 174 7.75 -10.23 -8.26
C ARG A 174 6.69 -10.80 -7.32
N HIS A 175 6.49 -10.18 -6.16
CA HIS A 175 5.46 -10.61 -5.21
C HIS A 175 4.03 -10.30 -5.67
N ALA A 176 3.83 -9.29 -6.51
CA ALA A 176 2.50 -8.92 -7.01
C ALA A 176 2.03 -9.81 -8.17
N LEU A 177 2.94 -10.38 -8.95
CA LEU A 177 2.63 -11.15 -10.16
C LEU A 177 1.61 -12.29 -9.92
N PRO A 178 1.78 -13.18 -8.91
CA PRO A 178 0.81 -14.25 -8.67
C PRO A 178 -0.59 -13.74 -8.34
N ASP A 179 -0.69 -12.65 -7.57
CA ASP A 179 -1.98 -12.04 -7.25
C ASP A 179 -2.60 -11.35 -8.47
N ALA A 180 -1.78 -10.77 -9.36
CA ALA A 180 -2.26 -10.15 -10.60
C ALA A 180 -2.91 -11.19 -11.51
N GLN A 181 -2.28 -12.34 -11.69
CA GLN A 181 -2.81 -13.46 -12.47
C GLN A 181 -4.14 -14.01 -11.91
N GLN A 182 -4.37 -13.88 -10.60
CA GLN A 182 -5.60 -14.31 -9.93
C GLN A 182 -6.76 -13.31 -10.03
N ILE A 183 -6.55 -12.10 -10.59
CA ILE A 183 -7.63 -11.13 -10.79
C ILE A 183 -8.63 -11.70 -11.79
N ARG A 184 -9.91 -11.82 -11.40
CA ARG A 184 -10.95 -12.48 -12.22
C ARG A 184 -11.33 -11.67 -13.46
N GLU A 185 -11.44 -10.37 -13.34
CA GLU A 185 -11.83 -9.46 -14.42
C GLU A 185 -10.66 -9.29 -15.40
N PRO A 186 -10.78 -9.69 -16.68
CA PRO A 186 -9.65 -9.73 -17.61
C PRO A 186 -9.03 -8.34 -17.90
N VAL A 187 -9.87 -7.31 -18.08
CA VAL A 187 -9.39 -5.93 -18.30
C VAL A 187 -8.56 -5.45 -17.10
N GLU A 188 -9.04 -5.72 -15.89
CA GLU A 188 -8.33 -5.33 -14.66
C GLU A 188 -7.05 -6.15 -14.46
N ARG A 189 -7.08 -7.44 -14.79
CA ARG A 189 -5.89 -8.31 -14.80
C ARG A 189 -4.84 -7.76 -15.75
N PHE A 190 -5.23 -7.40 -16.98
CA PHE A 190 -4.34 -6.80 -17.97
C PHE A 190 -3.71 -5.51 -17.45
N ARG A 191 -4.53 -4.58 -16.93
CA ARG A 191 -4.04 -3.30 -16.37
C ARG A 191 -3.05 -3.52 -15.24
N ALA A 192 -3.33 -4.44 -14.33
CA ALA A 192 -2.42 -4.81 -13.27
C ALA A 192 -1.07 -5.30 -13.81
N LEU A 193 -1.07 -6.21 -14.78
CA LEU A 193 0.16 -6.73 -15.40
C LEU A 193 0.95 -5.64 -16.11
N TYR A 194 0.28 -4.75 -16.86
CA TYR A 194 0.90 -3.58 -17.48
C TYR A 194 1.60 -2.67 -16.46
N HIS A 195 0.90 -2.28 -15.39
CA HIS A 195 1.48 -1.41 -14.37
C HIS A 195 2.65 -2.06 -13.65
N LEU A 196 2.59 -3.37 -13.42
CA LEU A 196 3.73 -4.11 -12.88
C LEU A 196 4.94 -4.08 -13.83
N ALA A 197 4.72 -4.23 -15.15
CA ALA A 197 5.79 -4.18 -16.14
C ALA A 197 6.48 -2.80 -16.22
N GLN A 198 5.71 -1.73 -16.03
CA GLN A 198 6.21 -0.35 -15.97
C GLN A 198 7.10 -0.06 -14.74
N HIS A 199 7.02 -0.91 -13.72
CA HIS A 199 7.73 -0.73 -12.46
C HIS A 199 8.83 -1.77 -12.22
N THR A 200 9.30 -2.47 -13.26
CA THR A 200 10.46 -3.35 -13.14
C THR A 200 11.55 -3.00 -14.14
N ASP A 201 12.78 -2.97 -13.65
CA ASP A 201 14.00 -2.84 -14.47
C ASP A 201 14.57 -4.22 -14.83
N ASP A 202 14.04 -5.29 -14.23
CA ASP A 202 14.41 -6.68 -14.56
C ASP A 202 13.80 -7.06 -15.92
N PRO A 203 14.62 -7.30 -16.96
CA PRO A 203 14.15 -7.56 -18.31
C PRO A 203 13.44 -8.92 -18.44
N GLU A 204 13.82 -9.91 -17.65
CA GLU A 204 13.16 -11.23 -17.66
C GLU A 204 11.78 -11.13 -17.04
N LEU A 205 11.67 -10.42 -15.91
CA LEU A 205 10.38 -10.16 -15.26
C LEU A 205 9.48 -9.30 -16.14
N ARG A 206 10.03 -8.27 -16.80
CA ARG A 206 9.27 -7.43 -17.75
C ARG A 206 8.74 -8.26 -18.91
N ARG A 207 9.56 -9.15 -19.49
CA ARG A 207 9.14 -10.07 -20.56
C ARG A 207 8.02 -11.01 -20.10
N ALA A 208 8.15 -11.60 -18.90
CA ALA A 208 7.11 -12.46 -18.33
C ALA A 208 5.79 -11.73 -18.09
N LEU A 209 5.85 -10.47 -17.64
CA LEU A 209 4.68 -9.61 -17.44
C LEU A 209 4.02 -9.22 -18.76
N ALA A 210 4.81 -8.88 -19.79
CA ALA A 210 4.31 -8.57 -21.12
C ALA A 210 3.63 -9.79 -21.76
N GLU A 211 4.21 -10.97 -21.62
CA GLU A 211 3.61 -12.22 -22.11
C GLU A 211 2.27 -12.50 -21.42
N ALA A 212 2.21 -12.45 -20.09
CA ALA A 212 0.97 -12.66 -19.34
C ALA A 212 -0.10 -11.60 -19.68
N ALA A 213 0.31 -10.35 -19.94
CA ALA A 213 -0.60 -9.30 -20.38
C ALA A 213 -1.15 -9.61 -21.78
N ARG A 214 -0.30 -10.06 -22.72
CA ARG A 214 -0.73 -10.47 -24.06
C ARG A 214 -1.72 -11.62 -24.01
N GLU A 215 -1.41 -12.69 -23.30
CA GLU A 215 -2.31 -13.84 -23.12
C GLU A 215 -3.67 -13.41 -22.56
N THR A 216 -3.67 -12.49 -21.59
CA THR A 216 -4.91 -11.94 -21.01
C THR A 216 -5.72 -11.15 -22.04
N LEU A 217 -5.06 -10.36 -22.88
CA LEU A 217 -5.70 -9.53 -23.89
C LEU A 217 -6.26 -10.36 -25.05
N GLU A 218 -5.51 -11.37 -25.52
CA GLU A 218 -5.95 -12.32 -26.54
C GLU A 218 -7.14 -13.17 -26.05
N ALA A 219 -7.11 -13.62 -24.79
CA ALA A 219 -8.25 -14.33 -24.20
C ALA A 219 -9.50 -13.45 -24.11
N LEU A 220 -9.33 -12.16 -23.76
CA LEU A 220 -10.42 -11.18 -23.77
C LEU A 220 -10.98 -10.97 -25.19
N GLU A 221 -10.11 -10.91 -26.21
CA GLU A 221 -10.50 -10.73 -27.61
C GLU A 221 -11.31 -11.95 -28.10
N GLN A 222 -10.85 -13.16 -27.77
CA GLN A 222 -11.57 -14.40 -28.07
C GLN A 222 -12.92 -14.47 -27.38
N GLN A 223 -13.00 -14.06 -26.11
CA GLN A 223 -14.26 -14.01 -25.36
C GLN A 223 -15.25 -13.04 -26.02
N HIS A 224 -14.80 -11.84 -26.42
CA HIS A 224 -15.64 -10.87 -27.14
C HIS A 224 -16.08 -11.39 -28.52
N ALA A 225 -15.20 -12.04 -29.27
CA ALA A 225 -15.56 -12.63 -30.56
C ALA A 225 -16.65 -13.73 -30.45
N GLN A 226 -16.67 -14.44 -29.31
CA GLN A 226 -17.71 -15.42 -28.99
C GLN A 226 -19.01 -14.75 -28.52
N ASP A 227 -18.91 -13.68 -27.74
CA ASP A 227 -20.03 -12.91 -27.25
C ASP A 227 -20.51 -11.87 -28.29
N ARG A 228 -21.34 -12.32 -29.22
CA ARG A 228 -21.89 -11.49 -30.31
C ARG A 228 -22.91 -10.43 -29.84
N THR A 229 -23.18 -10.33 -28.53
CA THR A 229 -24.27 -9.48 -28.05
C THR A 229 -23.90 -8.02 -27.93
N GLN A 230 -22.60 -7.69 -27.85
CA GLN A 230 -22.15 -6.32 -27.74
C GLN A 230 -20.87 -6.09 -28.56
N PRO A 231 -20.86 -5.12 -29.50
CA PRO A 231 -19.63 -4.79 -30.21
C PRO A 231 -18.57 -4.29 -29.21
N PRO A 232 -17.30 -4.62 -29.44
CA PRO A 232 -16.21 -4.12 -28.63
C PRO A 232 -16.15 -2.59 -28.62
N ASP A 233 -15.90 -1.97 -27.46
CA ASP A 233 -15.60 -0.54 -27.38
C ASP A 233 -14.24 -0.27 -28.05
N PRO A 234 -14.20 0.41 -29.21
CA PRO A 234 -12.97 0.62 -29.97
C PRO A 234 -11.95 1.48 -29.19
N THR A 235 -12.41 2.42 -28.37
CA THR A 235 -11.55 3.26 -27.52
C THR A 235 -10.87 2.41 -26.44
N LEU A 236 -11.57 1.43 -25.87
CA LEU A 236 -10.99 0.47 -24.94
C LEU A 236 -9.91 -0.39 -25.64
N TRP A 237 -10.20 -0.95 -26.81
CA TRP A 237 -9.23 -1.81 -27.52
C TRP A 237 -7.99 -1.06 -27.99
N ALA A 238 -8.16 0.13 -28.56
CA ALA A 238 -7.04 0.99 -28.92
C ALA A 238 -6.14 1.26 -27.70
N THR A 239 -6.75 1.51 -26.53
CA THR A 239 -6.02 1.73 -25.28
C THR A 239 -5.26 0.48 -24.82
N LEU A 240 -5.90 -0.69 -24.79
CA LEU A 240 -5.28 -1.93 -24.31
C LEU A 240 -4.13 -2.39 -25.21
N TRP A 241 -4.32 -2.38 -26.53
CA TRP A 241 -3.26 -2.76 -27.47
C TRP A 241 -2.08 -1.78 -27.44
N ARG A 242 -2.33 -0.47 -27.30
CA ARG A 242 -1.27 0.52 -27.09
C ARG A 242 -0.48 0.25 -25.81
N MET A 243 -1.17 -0.03 -24.70
CA MET A 243 -0.52 -0.36 -23.43
C MET A 243 0.36 -1.60 -23.57
N LEU A 244 -0.07 -2.61 -24.32
CA LEU A 244 0.75 -3.79 -24.61
C LEU A 244 2.02 -3.42 -25.40
N ALA A 245 1.88 -2.64 -26.48
CA ALA A 245 3.02 -2.19 -27.29
C ALA A 245 4.09 -1.47 -26.43
N GLU A 246 3.67 -0.67 -25.45
CA GLU A 246 4.57 0.06 -24.57
C GLU A 246 5.44 -0.85 -23.66
N ILE A 247 4.90 -1.99 -23.23
CA ILE A 247 5.60 -2.92 -22.33
C ILE A 247 6.32 -4.04 -23.08
N GLU A 248 5.98 -4.27 -24.34
CA GLU A 248 6.52 -5.34 -25.16
C GLU A 248 8.02 -5.15 -25.42
N VAL A 249 8.78 -6.23 -25.20
CA VAL A 249 10.26 -6.20 -25.32
C VAL A 249 10.68 -6.57 -26.74
N ASP A 250 9.96 -7.48 -27.37
CA ASP A 250 10.19 -7.92 -28.74
C ASP A 250 9.65 -6.88 -29.74
N GLU A 251 10.47 -6.51 -30.71
CA GLU A 251 10.15 -5.42 -31.65
C GLU A 251 9.01 -5.79 -32.60
N GLU A 252 9.00 -7.02 -33.13
CA GLU A 252 7.95 -7.48 -34.05
C GLU A 252 6.60 -7.53 -33.34
N ARG A 253 6.56 -8.08 -32.12
CA ARG A 253 5.34 -8.11 -31.30
C ARG A 253 4.88 -6.72 -30.89
N ARG A 254 5.82 -5.80 -30.62
CA ARG A 254 5.49 -4.39 -30.32
C ARG A 254 4.79 -3.73 -31.51
N ILE A 255 5.34 -3.88 -32.71
CA ILE A 255 4.76 -3.34 -33.95
C ILE A 255 3.38 -3.98 -34.20
N GLN A 256 3.24 -5.29 -33.99
CA GLN A 256 1.96 -5.97 -34.12
C GLN A 256 0.89 -5.42 -33.16
N ALA A 257 1.24 -5.21 -31.89
CA ALA A 257 0.35 -4.59 -30.91
C ALA A 257 0.00 -3.14 -31.30
N ALA A 258 0.96 -2.37 -31.81
CA ALA A 258 0.74 -1.01 -32.28
C ALA A 258 -0.24 -0.95 -33.47
N ARG A 259 -0.07 -1.83 -34.48
CA ARG A 259 -0.99 -1.93 -35.62
C ARG A 259 -2.40 -2.34 -35.20
N ARG A 260 -2.53 -3.26 -34.23
CA ARG A 260 -3.85 -3.61 -33.65
C ARG A 260 -4.49 -2.44 -32.92
N ALA A 261 -3.70 -1.65 -32.19
CA ALA A 261 -4.19 -0.43 -31.54
C ALA A 261 -4.66 0.60 -32.58
N GLN A 262 -3.92 0.75 -33.68
CA GLN A 262 -4.24 1.65 -34.79
C GLN A 262 -5.54 1.25 -35.49
N ALA A 263 -5.71 -0.05 -35.78
CA ALA A 263 -6.93 -0.60 -36.37
C ALA A 263 -8.15 -0.32 -35.49
N ALA A 264 -8.05 -0.55 -34.17
CA ALA A 264 -9.13 -0.22 -33.23
C ALA A 264 -9.40 1.29 -33.17
N ALA A 265 -8.37 2.14 -33.27
CA ALA A 265 -8.55 3.59 -33.28
C ALA A 265 -9.33 4.08 -34.52
N LEU A 266 -9.16 3.44 -35.68
CA LEU A 266 -9.91 3.75 -36.90
C LEU A 266 -11.42 3.51 -36.75
N GLU A 267 -11.82 2.56 -35.90
CA GLU A 267 -13.21 2.22 -35.62
C GLU A 267 -13.92 3.22 -34.67
N ILE A 268 -13.19 4.18 -34.08
CA ILE A 268 -13.77 5.22 -33.22
C ILE A 268 -14.50 6.25 -34.10
N GLU A 269 -15.80 6.06 -34.38
CA GLU A 269 -16.59 6.91 -35.28
C GLU A 269 -17.08 8.22 -34.64
N ASP A 270 -17.53 8.16 -33.38
CA ASP A 270 -18.34 9.22 -32.78
C ASP A 270 -17.51 10.42 -32.27
N GLU A 271 -16.21 10.22 -32.03
CA GLU A 271 -15.36 11.22 -31.37
C GLU A 271 -14.02 11.41 -32.12
N PRO A 272 -13.96 12.33 -33.11
CA PRO A 272 -12.76 12.55 -33.92
C PRO A 272 -11.51 12.92 -33.10
N TRP A 273 -11.71 13.58 -31.95
CA TRP A 273 -10.61 13.94 -31.06
C TRP A 273 -10.09 12.73 -30.26
N GLU A 274 -10.93 11.77 -29.90
CA GLU A 274 -10.51 10.51 -29.26
C GLU A 274 -9.73 9.65 -30.24
N ARG A 275 -10.22 9.55 -31.48
CA ARG A 275 -9.50 8.92 -32.60
C ARG A 275 -8.11 9.53 -32.76
N ALA A 276 -8.03 10.86 -32.94
CA ALA A 276 -6.75 11.55 -33.11
C ALA A 276 -5.83 11.36 -31.89
N TYR A 277 -6.36 11.40 -30.68
CA TYR A 277 -5.60 11.16 -29.46
C TYR A 277 -5.03 9.73 -29.41
N ALA A 278 -5.84 8.72 -29.74
CA ALA A 278 -5.39 7.33 -29.81
C ALA A 278 -4.25 7.16 -30.82
N PHE A 279 -4.40 7.72 -32.03
CA PHE A 279 -3.37 7.72 -33.07
C PHE A 279 -2.05 8.33 -32.60
N ILE A 280 -2.07 9.56 -32.10
CA ILE A 280 -0.87 10.27 -31.62
C ILE A 280 -0.11 9.44 -30.58
N LYS A 281 -0.84 8.71 -29.72
CA LYS A 281 -0.26 7.88 -28.67
C LYS A 281 0.32 6.56 -29.17
N ILE A 282 -0.03 6.11 -30.39
CA ILE A 282 0.45 4.87 -31.00
C ILE A 282 1.66 5.13 -31.91
N LEU A 283 1.74 6.32 -32.54
CA LEU A 283 2.81 6.69 -33.48
C LEU A 283 4.22 6.27 -33.03
N PRO A 284 4.66 6.49 -31.77
CA PRO A 284 6.02 6.12 -31.36
C PRO A 284 6.39 4.64 -31.48
N TYR A 285 5.40 3.76 -31.68
CA TYR A 285 5.57 2.30 -31.76
C TYR A 285 5.42 1.75 -33.18
N LEU A 286 5.10 2.60 -34.16
CA LEU A 286 4.99 2.22 -35.57
C LEU A 286 6.32 2.43 -36.32
N PRO A 287 6.58 1.65 -37.38
CA PRO A 287 7.66 1.90 -38.33
C PRO A 287 7.66 3.34 -38.87
N GLU A 288 8.80 3.85 -39.34
CA GLU A 288 8.91 5.23 -39.83
C GLU A 288 8.05 5.51 -41.06
N ASP A 289 8.00 4.57 -41.99
CA ASP A 289 7.14 4.61 -43.18
C ASP A 289 5.65 4.65 -42.80
N GLU A 290 5.21 3.86 -41.83
CA GLU A 290 3.81 3.87 -41.37
C GLU A 290 3.45 5.12 -40.56
N ARG A 291 4.44 5.80 -39.96
CA ARG A 291 4.21 7.06 -39.23
C ARG A 291 3.95 8.24 -40.15
N GLU A 292 4.50 8.24 -41.36
CA GLU A 292 4.28 9.32 -42.34
C GLU A 292 2.88 9.25 -42.96
N ASP A 293 2.32 8.04 -43.06
CA ASP A 293 0.99 7.79 -43.62
C ASP A 293 -0.17 8.00 -42.61
N ALA A 294 0.13 8.02 -41.30
CA ALA A 294 -0.85 8.04 -40.20
C ALA A 294 -1.14 9.44 -39.64
#